data_AF-A0A557NTZ7-F1
#
_entry.id   AF-A0A557NTZ7-F1
#
_cell.length_a   1.000
_cell.length_b   1.000
_cell.length_c   1.000
_cell.angle_alpha   90.00
_cell.angle_beta   90.00
_cell.angle_gamma   90.00
#
_symmetry.space_group_name_H-M   'P 1'
#
loop_
_entity.id
_entity.type
_entity.pdbx_description
1 polymer ?
#
loop_
_entity_poly.entity_id
_entity_poly.type
_entity_poly.pdbx_seq_one_letter_code
_entity_poly.pdbx_strand_id
1 'polypeptide(L)'
;SSNLEEKLYELNRQAIEAKTSSRENLIKLLVYLKDHEGFDSQVFDDSQPTEPEVLYMLSDHIEHCFDDTGHQIAPFSMLVESPRANHLLNVINQHGLFMAEMKEWNEQTHQAHLLLHSND
;
A
#
# COMPACT_ATOMS: atom_id res chain seq x y z
N SER A 1 -4.55 -3.99 17.11
CA SER A 1 -5.17 -3.26 16.00
C SER A 1 -4.42 -1.95 15.81
N SER A 2 -3.31 -1.99 15.09
CA SER A 2 -2.61 -0.78 14.68
C SER A 2 -3.27 -0.31 13.38
N ASN A 3 -4.03 0.78 13.42
CA ASN A 3 -4.67 1.30 12.23
C ASN A 3 -3.60 2.02 11.38
N LEU A 4 -3.07 1.32 10.37
CA LEU A 4 -2.09 1.87 9.44
C LEU A 4 -2.57 3.17 8.79
N GLU A 5 -3.88 3.27 8.54
CA GLU A 5 -4.49 4.48 8.02
C GLU A 5 -4.26 5.64 8.99
N GLU A 6 -4.44 5.44 10.31
CA GLU A 6 -4.16 6.46 11.32
C GLU A 6 -2.69 6.90 11.32
N LYS A 7 -1.73 5.95 11.21
CA LYS A 7 -0.29 6.29 11.12
C LYS A 7 0.00 7.13 9.87
N LEU A 8 -0.54 6.73 8.72
CA LEU A 8 -0.38 7.46 7.47
C LEU A 8 -1.06 8.84 7.53
N TYR A 9 -2.25 8.92 8.13
CA TYR A 9 -2.97 10.18 8.34
C TYR A 9 -2.19 11.14 9.24
N GLU A 10 -1.57 10.65 10.32
CA GLU A 10 -0.74 11.47 11.20
C GLU A 10 0.49 12.03 10.49
N LEU A 11 1.22 11.18 9.76
CA LEU A 11 2.35 11.60 8.93
C LEU A 11 1.93 12.61 7.86
N ASN A 12 0.73 12.47 7.32
CA ASN A 12 0.22 13.40 6.33
C ASN A 12 -0.21 14.76 6.94
N ARG A 13 -0.79 14.79 8.15
CA ARG A 13 -1.12 16.04 8.84
C ARG A 13 0.09 16.94 9.09
N GLN A 14 1.29 16.36 9.15
CA GLN A 14 2.54 17.10 9.33
C GLN A 14 3.06 17.72 8.01
N ALA A 15 2.55 17.29 6.84
CA ALA A 15 3.09 17.61 5.52
C ALA A 15 2.35 18.76 4.78
N ILE A 16 1.62 19.63 5.47
CA ILE A 16 0.73 20.61 4.83
C ILE A 16 1.51 21.75 4.15
N GLU A 17 1.62 21.68 2.82
CA GLU A 17 1.28 22.74 1.84
C GLU A 17 1.63 22.28 0.40
N ALA A 18 0.74 21.54 -0.27
CA ALA A 18 0.62 21.41 -1.74
C ALA A 18 -0.52 20.43 -2.09
N LYS A 19 -0.78 20.22 -3.38
CA LYS A 19 -1.69 19.22 -3.97
C LYS A 19 -1.65 17.88 -3.23
N THR A 20 -2.75 17.10 -3.30
CA THR A 20 -2.88 15.75 -2.74
C THR A 20 -1.56 14.96 -2.85
N SER A 21 -0.90 14.68 -1.73
CA SER A 21 0.40 14.02 -1.71
C SER A 21 0.28 12.55 -2.10
N SER A 22 1.37 11.93 -2.56
CA SER A 22 1.41 10.48 -2.80
C SER A 22 1.04 9.69 -1.54
N ARG A 23 1.40 10.19 -0.34
CA ARG A 23 0.99 9.60 0.95
C ARG A 23 -0.53 9.64 1.15
N GLU A 24 -1.19 10.76 0.82
CA GLU A 24 -2.66 10.84 0.84
C GLU A 24 -3.31 9.88 -0.15
N ASN A 25 -2.72 9.76 -1.34
CA ASN A 25 -3.21 8.83 -2.35
C ASN A 25 -3.10 7.39 -1.86
N LEU A 26 -2.03 7.03 -1.14
CA LEU A 26 -1.91 5.69 -0.55
C LEU A 26 -3.03 5.41 0.43
N ILE A 27 -3.34 6.36 1.32
CA ILE A 27 -4.45 6.22 2.27
C ILE A 27 -5.79 6.02 1.54
N LYS A 28 -6.06 6.86 0.52
CA LYS A 28 -7.29 6.75 -0.29
C LYS A 28 -7.39 5.40 -0.99
N LEU A 29 -6.28 4.90 -1.53
CA LEU A 29 -6.23 3.59 -2.16
C LEU A 29 -6.52 2.47 -1.16
N LEU A 30 -5.88 2.48 0.03
CA LEU A 30 -6.09 1.44 1.04
C LEU A 30 -7.55 1.39 1.52
N VAL A 31 -8.16 2.56 1.78
CA VAL A 31 -9.59 2.66 2.13
C VAL A 31 -10.47 2.10 1.01
N TYR A 32 -10.19 2.47 -0.24
CA TYR A 32 -10.94 1.95 -1.40
C TYR A 32 -10.84 0.42 -1.49
N LEU A 33 -9.63 -0.14 -1.40
CA LEU A 33 -9.38 -1.58 -1.50
C LEU A 33 -10.07 -2.36 -0.38
N LYS A 34 -10.13 -1.79 0.82
CA LYS A 34 -10.90 -2.35 1.93
C LYS A 34 -12.39 -2.34 1.64
N ASP A 35 -12.94 -1.17 1.33
CA ASP A 35 -14.40 -0.97 1.21
C ASP A 35 -15.00 -1.68 -0.01
N HIS A 36 -14.24 -1.80 -1.11
CA HIS A 36 -14.76 -2.29 -2.40
C HIS A 36 -14.23 -3.67 -2.78
N GLU A 37 -13.01 -4.03 -2.36
CA GLU A 37 -12.38 -5.29 -2.73
C GLU A 37 -12.17 -6.26 -1.54
N GLY A 38 -12.40 -5.78 -0.31
CA GLY A 38 -12.26 -6.55 0.92
C GLY A 38 -10.81 -6.77 1.36
N PHE A 39 -9.84 -6.03 0.82
CA PHE A 39 -8.44 -6.15 1.24
C PHE A 39 -8.16 -5.22 2.43
N ASP A 40 -7.97 -5.81 3.61
CA ASP A 40 -7.47 -5.07 4.77
C ASP A 40 -5.98 -4.73 4.60
N SER A 41 -5.45 -3.86 5.45
CA SER A 41 -4.03 -3.49 5.40
C SER A 41 -3.39 -3.32 6.77
N GLN A 42 -2.12 -3.72 6.87
CA GLN A 42 -1.37 -3.75 8.12
C GLN A 42 0.11 -3.44 7.91
N VAL A 43 0.76 -2.96 8.97
CA VAL A 43 2.22 -2.96 9.05
C VAL A 43 2.69 -4.41 9.23
N PHE A 44 3.68 -4.81 8.45
CA PHE A 44 4.31 -6.12 8.58
C PHE A 44 5.04 -6.24 9.92
N ASP A 45 4.76 -7.34 10.62
CA ASP A 45 5.34 -7.72 11.89
C ASP A 45 5.87 -9.16 11.74
N ASP A 46 7.20 -9.33 11.79
CA ASP A 46 7.86 -10.61 11.60
C ASP A 46 7.63 -11.59 12.76
N SER A 47 7.06 -11.12 13.87
CA SER A 47 6.65 -11.94 15.01
C SER A 47 5.28 -12.58 14.83
N GLN A 48 4.52 -12.20 13.81
CA GLN A 48 3.17 -12.68 13.55
C GLN A 48 3.04 -13.32 12.16
N PRO A 49 2.21 -14.37 12.01
CA PRO A 49 1.90 -14.91 10.70
C PRO A 49 1.13 -13.89 9.86
N THR A 50 1.33 -13.91 8.55
CA THR A 50 0.51 -13.15 7.61
C THR A 50 -0.86 -13.78 7.43
N GLU A 51 -1.88 -12.95 7.26
CA GLU A 51 -3.25 -13.33 6.99
C GLU A 51 -3.55 -13.22 5.49
N PRO A 52 -4.33 -14.15 4.92
CA PRO A 52 -4.81 -14.03 3.55
C PRO A 52 -5.62 -12.73 3.35
N GLU A 53 -5.51 -12.15 2.16
CA GLU A 53 -6.21 -10.92 1.76
C GLU A 53 -5.89 -9.68 2.60
N VAL A 54 -4.80 -9.70 3.37
CA VAL A 54 -4.25 -8.52 4.06
C VAL A 54 -3.03 -8.01 3.32
N LEU A 55 -3.01 -6.69 3.04
CA LEU A 55 -1.89 -5.97 2.46
C LEU A 55 -0.88 -5.61 3.56
N TYR A 56 0.29 -6.22 3.50
CA TYR A 56 1.39 -5.98 4.44
C TYR A 56 2.41 -4.99 3.89
N MET A 57 2.79 -4.01 4.71
CA MET A 57 3.75 -2.96 4.36
C MET A 57 4.82 -2.83 5.42
N LEU A 58 6.06 -2.59 5.02
CA LEU A 58 7.17 -2.39 5.96
C LEU A 58 7.10 -0.98 6.58
N SER A 59 7.32 -0.88 7.90
CA SER A 59 7.42 0.41 8.60
C SER A 59 8.45 1.33 7.96
N ASP A 60 9.63 0.82 7.62
CA ASP A 60 10.70 1.56 6.97
C ASP A 60 10.26 2.18 5.64
N HIS A 61 9.42 1.48 4.87
CA HIS A 61 8.89 2.02 3.61
C HIS A 61 7.88 3.15 3.86
N ILE A 62 7.04 3.03 4.88
CA ILE A 62 6.09 4.10 5.27
C ILE A 62 6.83 5.38 5.64
N GLU A 63 8.00 5.25 6.26
CA GLU A 63 8.81 6.37 6.77
C GLU A 63 9.78 6.94 5.72
N HIS A 64 10.25 6.15 4.76
CA HIS A 64 11.35 6.54 3.86
C HIS A 64 11.02 6.53 2.37
N CYS A 65 9.88 5.99 1.93
CA CYS A 65 9.49 6.08 0.52
C CYS A 65 8.83 7.41 0.15
N PHE A 66 8.58 8.28 1.12
CA PHE A 66 7.97 9.60 0.92
C PHE A 66 8.89 10.68 1.47
N ASP A 67 8.96 11.83 0.81
CA ASP A 67 9.64 13.00 1.36
C ASP A 67 8.82 13.69 2.46
N ASP A 68 9.38 14.77 3.02
CA ASP A 68 8.75 15.56 4.09
C ASP A 68 7.42 16.20 3.66
N THR A 69 7.22 16.38 2.35
CA THR A 69 5.98 16.90 1.76
C THR A 69 4.99 15.80 1.35
N GLY A 70 5.37 14.52 1.56
CA GLY A 70 4.54 13.36 1.26
C GLY A 70 4.58 12.89 -0.19
N HIS A 71 5.48 13.40 -1.03
CA HIS A 71 5.66 12.89 -2.40
C HIS A 71 6.50 11.62 -2.38
N GLN A 72 6.13 10.65 -3.22
CA GLN A 72 6.87 9.41 -3.33
C GLN A 72 8.25 9.65 -3.96
N ILE A 73 9.30 9.20 -3.29
CA ILE A 73 10.70 9.29 -3.76
C ILE A 73 11.29 7.93 -4.13
N ALA A 74 10.59 6.84 -3.80
CA ALA A 74 10.94 5.48 -4.20
C ALA A 74 9.69 4.59 -4.28
N PRO A 75 9.67 3.54 -5.12
CA PRO A 75 8.53 2.62 -5.22
C PRO A 75 8.16 2.03 -3.86
N PHE A 76 6.86 1.96 -3.59
CA PHE A 76 6.33 1.53 -2.31
C PHE A 76 5.94 0.05 -2.35
N SER A 77 6.52 -0.76 -1.47
CA SER A 77 6.32 -2.22 -1.45
C SER A 77 5.07 -2.61 -0.68
N MET A 78 4.29 -3.53 -1.23
CA MET A 78 3.20 -4.23 -0.54
C MET A 78 3.32 -5.74 -0.76
N LEU A 79 3.09 -6.52 0.28
CA LEU A 79 3.00 -7.98 0.22
C LEU A 79 1.56 -8.43 0.49
N VAL A 80 1.10 -9.46 -0.21
CA VAL A 80 -0.22 -10.04 0.04
C VAL A 80 -0.21 -11.52 -0.28
N GLU A 81 -0.89 -12.31 0.54
CA GLU A 81 -1.24 -13.68 0.20
C GLU A 81 -2.67 -13.70 -0.34
N SER A 82 -2.84 -13.88 -1.65
CA SER A 82 -4.18 -13.96 -2.25
C SER A 82 -4.16 -14.57 -3.65
N PRO A 83 -5.05 -15.52 -3.96
CA PRO A 83 -5.26 -15.99 -5.33
C PRO A 83 -5.82 -14.87 -6.25
N ARG A 84 -6.32 -13.77 -5.67
CA ARG A 84 -6.83 -12.60 -6.39
C ARG A 84 -5.74 -11.55 -6.68
N ALA A 85 -4.45 -11.84 -6.48
CA ALA A 85 -3.37 -10.87 -6.66
C ALA A 85 -3.35 -10.18 -8.04
N ASN A 86 -3.62 -10.90 -9.12
CA ASN A 86 -3.74 -10.32 -10.47
C ASN A 86 -4.96 -9.40 -10.62
N HIS A 87 -6.07 -9.74 -9.96
CA HIS A 87 -7.26 -8.87 -9.91
C HIS A 87 -6.96 -7.60 -9.13
N LEU A 88 -6.34 -7.72 -7.96
CA LEU A 88 -5.87 -6.59 -7.16
C LEU A 88 -4.95 -5.66 -7.95
N LEU A 89 -3.96 -6.21 -8.67
CA LEU A 89 -3.08 -5.46 -9.56
C LEU A 89 -3.87 -4.65 -10.59
N ASN A 90 -4.88 -5.25 -11.22
CA ASN A 90 -5.73 -4.57 -12.19
C ASN A 90 -6.58 -3.47 -11.55
N VAL A 91 -7.16 -3.73 -10.37
CA VAL A 91 -7.97 -2.74 -9.64
C VAL A 91 -7.14 -1.52 -9.27
N ILE A 92 -5.93 -1.71 -8.75
CA ILE A 92 -5.04 -0.59 -8.39
C ILE A 92 -4.71 0.25 -9.64
N ASN A 93 -4.32 -0.41 -10.74
CA ASN A 93 -4.00 0.27 -11.99
C ASN A 93 -5.22 1.00 -12.60
N GLN A 94 -6.43 0.45 -12.49
CA GLN A 94 -7.67 1.07 -12.97
C GLN A 94 -8.12 2.24 -12.09
N HIS A 95 -7.87 2.18 -10.78
CA HIS A 95 -8.16 3.26 -9.85
C HIS A 95 -7.34 4.52 -10.18
N GLY A 96 -6.12 4.35 -10.72
CA GLY A 96 -5.34 5.42 -11.32
C GLY A 96 -4.62 6.36 -10.35
N LEU A 97 -4.65 6.09 -9.04
CA LEU A 97 -3.83 6.82 -8.07
C LEU A 97 -2.36 6.38 -8.10
N PHE A 98 -2.12 5.11 -8.41
CA PHE A 98 -0.79 4.52 -8.57
C PHE A 98 -0.78 3.62 -9.80
N MET A 99 0.40 3.46 -10.39
CA MET A 99 0.72 2.31 -11.20
C MET A 99 1.21 1.18 -10.29
N ALA A 100 0.61 0.00 -10.38
CA ALA A 100 1.04 -1.17 -9.66
C ALA A 100 1.77 -2.15 -10.59
N GLU A 101 2.87 -2.69 -10.08
CA GLU A 101 3.71 -3.70 -10.73
C GLU A 101 3.78 -4.95 -9.86
N MET A 102 3.62 -6.13 -10.45
CA MET A 102 3.89 -7.39 -9.76
C MET A 102 5.37 -7.74 -9.90
N LYS A 103 6.13 -7.56 -8.82
CA LYS A 103 7.57 -7.82 -8.79
C LYS A 103 7.88 -9.30 -8.58
N GLU A 104 7.11 -9.97 -7.74
CA GLU A 104 7.26 -11.39 -7.45
C GLU A 104 5.89 -12.04 -7.24
N TRP A 105 5.78 -13.31 -7.65
CA TRP A 105 4.60 -14.13 -7.46
C TRP A 105 5.00 -15.57 -7.14
N ASN A 106 4.53 -16.07 -6.01
CA ASN A 106 4.66 -17.46 -5.62
C ASN A 106 3.34 -18.19 -5.86
N GLU A 107 3.30 -19.04 -6.90
CA GLU A 107 2.10 -19.81 -7.27
C GLU A 107 1.63 -20.79 -6.18
N GLN A 108 2.54 -21.30 -5.34
CA GLN A 108 2.19 -22.32 -4.34
C GLN A 108 1.51 -21.71 -3.12
N THR A 109 2.02 -20.56 -2.67
CA THR A 109 1.48 -19.86 -1.50
C THR A 109 0.50 -18.76 -1.89
N HIS A 110 0.39 -18.41 -3.17
CA HIS A 110 -0.31 -17.22 -3.66
C HIS A 110 0.22 -15.91 -3.06
N GLN A 111 1.50 -15.87 -2.69
CA GLN A 111 2.14 -14.66 -2.20
C GLN A 111 2.57 -13.77 -3.38
N ALA A 112 2.11 -12.52 -3.38
CA ALA A 112 2.51 -11.51 -4.34
C ALA A 112 3.30 -10.39 -3.64
N HIS A 113 4.38 -9.96 -4.29
CA HIS A 113 5.06 -8.70 -4.00
C HIS A 113 4.67 -7.69 -5.06
N LEU A 114 3.98 -6.63 -4.64
CA LEU A 114 3.59 -5.51 -5.47
C LEU A 114 4.48 -4.30 -5.18
N LEU A 115 4.84 -3.56 -6.23
CA LEU A 115 5.39 -2.21 -6.14
C LEU A 115 4.37 -1.20 -6.63
N LEU A 116 4.15 -0.15 -5.84
CA LEU A 116 3.35 1.01 -6.22
C LEU A 116 4.27 2.15 -6.65
N HIS A 117 3.95 2.74 -7.78
CA HIS A 117 4.61 3.91 -8.35
C HIS A 117 3.57 5.03 -8.48
N SER A 118 3.89 6.20 -7.93
CA SER A 118 3.01 7.37 -7.96
C SER A 118 2.83 7.89 -9.38
N ASN A 119 1.65 8.40 -9.68
CA ASN A 119 1.28 8.92 -11.02
C ASN A 119 1.45 10.46 -11.15
N ASP A 120 1.84 11.12 -10.06
CA ASP A 120 2.04 12.57 -9.87
C ASP A 120 3.45 13.06 -10.23
#